data_AF-A0A4E0RYP0-F1
#
_entry.id   AF-A0A4E0RYP0-F1
#
_cell.length_a   1.000
_cell.length_b   1.000
_cell.length_c   1.000
_cell.angle_alpha   90.00
_cell.angle_beta   90.00
_cell.angle_gamma   90.00
#
_symmetry.space_group_name_H-M   'P 1'
#
loop_
_entity.id
_entity.type
_entity.pdbx_description
1 polymer ?
#
loop_
_entity_poly.entity_id
_entity_poly.type
_entity_poly.pdbx_seq_one_letter_code
_entity_poly.pdbx_strand_id
1 'polypeptide(L)'
;MVTEAWGTYSEKIPEYDSWEGKRFDASSSALVPIRTSPRVRVLGNLPFNISTALVVQWLHDMAERRGVWRYGRVPLTLTFQKEVGERLVADVWHEQRSRLSIMAQAFCEVNYSVSCPKRITLSFGSSVKYLQDIPGTAFLPKPKVDAALVRLTPLAQPVIPVPFPYVEKVVRNAFQFRNKHVVRGLEALFPSDRPDLVIQLFKEAGVQPSKRPTQLSLLEFRDLCFVYQRICSVEPELFDFNHLARKNLPLWNQRKQIQREVLGTEQALTAEYVQHEINQTNNTQ
;
A
#
# COMPACT_ATOMS: atom_id res chain seq x y z
N MET A 1 37.99 -16.54 -9.27
CA MET A 1 38.85 -15.38 -8.93
C MET A 1 37.90 -14.27 -8.54
N VAL A 2 37.71 -13.85 -7.28
CA VAL A 2 38.55 -13.89 -6.08
C VAL A 2 37.70 -14.30 -4.86
N THR A 3 38.35 -15.03 -3.95
CA THR A 3 37.93 -15.65 -2.68
C THR A 3 37.80 -14.60 -1.54
N GLU A 4 36.97 -14.81 -0.51
CA GLU A 4 37.34 -15.24 0.87
C GLU A 4 36.12 -14.93 1.78
N ALA A 5 35.80 -15.53 2.93
CA ALA A 5 36.28 -16.67 3.72
C ALA A 5 35.08 -17.12 4.58
N TRP A 6 34.74 -18.42 4.56
CA TRP A 6 33.71 -18.97 5.45
C TRP A 6 34.39 -19.59 6.67
N GLY A 7 34.16 -19.02 7.85
CA GLY A 7 34.47 -19.69 9.10
C GLY A 7 33.49 -20.84 9.33
N THR A 8 34.01 -22.05 9.50
CA THR A 8 33.22 -23.22 9.91
C THR A 8 32.83 -23.10 11.37
N TYR A 9 31.57 -22.74 11.64
CA TYR A 9 30.95 -22.93 12.96
C TYR A 9 30.18 -24.25 12.92
N SER A 10 30.75 -25.26 13.58
CA SER A 10 30.11 -26.55 13.83
C SER A 10 29.33 -26.46 15.15
N GLU A 11 28.05 -26.09 15.08
CA GLU A 11 27.10 -26.37 16.16
C GLU A 11 26.28 -27.62 15.82
N LYS A 12 26.26 -28.55 16.77
CA LYS A 12 25.58 -29.85 16.68
C LYS A 12 24.09 -29.66 16.35
N ILE A 13 23.66 -30.25 15.24
CA ILE A 13 22.25 -30.48 14.91
C ILE A 13 21.69 -31.43 15.97
N PRO A 14 20.57 -31.11 16.66
CA PRO A 14 19.94 -32.08 17.55
C PRO A 14 19.41 -33.25 16.73
N GLU A 15 19.77 -34.46 17.16
CA GLU A 15 19.20 -35.73 16.68
C GLU A 15 17.67 -35.67 16.71
N TYR A 16 17.05 -35.88 15.56
CA TYR A 16 15.60 -36.08 15.48
C TYR A 16 15.30 -37.51 15.92
N ASP A 17 14.51 -37.64 16.98
CA ASP A 17 13.93 -38.91 17.41
C ASP A 17 13.22 -39.61 16.25
N SER A 18 13.45 -40.91 16.18
CA SER A 18 12.96 -41.85 15.17
C SER A 18 11.46 -41.73 14.94
N TRP A 19 11.08 -41.44 13.70
CA TRP A 19 9.69 -41.45 13.23
C TRP A 19 9.21 -42.91 13.05
N GLU A 20 8.37 -43.42 13.96
CA GLU A 20 7.61 -44.64 13.70
C GLU A 20 6.51 -44.34 12.67
N GLY A 21 6.59 -45.04 11.54
CA GLY A 21 5.72 -44.82 10.38
C GLY A 21 4.26 -45.12 10.67
N LYS A 22 3.40 -44.10 10.55
CA LYS A 22 1.97 -44.31 10.26
C LYS A 22 1.74 -44.17 8.76
N ARG A 23 1.37 -45.28 8.12
CA ARG A 23 0.72 -45.29 6.80
C ARG A 23 -0.53 -44.43 6.88
N PHE A 24 -0.63 -43.42 6.01
CA PHE A 24 -1.87 -42.69 5.77
C PHE A 24 -2.53 -43.27 4.52
N ASP A 25 -3.73 -43.81 4.71
CA ASP A 25 -4.56 -44.34 3.64
C ASP A 25 -5.02 -43.23 2.69
N ALA A 26 -4.84 -43.48 1.39
CA ALA A 26 -5.20 -42.59 0.30
C ALA A 26 -6.70 -42.63 -0.02
N SER A 27 -7.55 -42.35 0.97
CA SER A 27 -8.99 -42.13 0.72
C SER A 27 -9.63 -41.24 1.78
N SER A 28 -9.28 -39.96 1.80
CA SER A 28 -10.13 -38.96 2.42
C SER A 28 -10.00 -37.64 1.67
N SER A 29 -10.96 -37.43 0.78
CA SER A 29 -11.13 -36.27 -0.10
C SER A 29 -11.62 -35.03 0.66
N ALA A 30 -11.00 -34.71 1.80
CA ALA A 30 -11.17 -33.44 2.48
C ALA A 30 -9.92 -32.60 2.23
N LEU A 31 -9.91 -31.85 1.12
CA LEU A 31 -8.91 -30.81 0.87
C LEU A 31 -9.08 -29.71 1.93
N VAL A 32 -8.40 -29.86 3.06
CA VAL A 32 -8.16 -28.75 3.99
C VAL A 32 -7.41 -27.70 3.17
N PRO A 33 -7.89 -26.44 3.09
CA PRO A 33 -7.13 -25.39 2.42
C PRO A 33 -5.79 -25.30 3.14
N ILE A 34 -4.69 -25.48 2.42
CA ILE A 34 -3.34 -25.38 2.99
C ILE A 34 -3.18 -23.95 3.51
N ARG A 35 -3.43 -23.77 4.81
CA ARG A 35 -3.27 -22.51 5.55
C ARG A 35 -1.80 -22.18 5.81
N THR A 36 -0.88 -23.08 5.48
CA THR A 36 0.54 -22.94 5.81
C THR A 36 1.24 -22.12 4.74
N SER A 37 1.94 -21.04 5.16
CA SER A 37 2.87 -20.33 4.28
C SER A 37 3.84 -21.33 3.65
N PRO A 38 4.20 -21.17 2.36
CA PRO A 38 5.19 -22.03 1.72
C PRO A 38 6.50 -22.04 2.52
N ARG A 39 7.29 -23.12 2.41
CA ARG A 39 8.61 -23.25 3.05
C ARG A 39 9.68 -22.34 2.43
N VAL A 40 9.26 -21.28 1.74
CA VAL A 40 10.11 -20.29 1.10
C VAL A 40 9.97 -18.99 1.88
N ARG A 41 11.09 -18.32 2.15
CA ARG A 41 11.16 -17.00 2.78
C ARG A 41 12.17 -16.17 2.03
N VAL A 42 11.85 -14.90 1.80
CA VAL A 42 12.80 -13.95 1.20
C VAL A 42 13.39 -13.11 2.32
N LEU A 43 14.72 -13.11 2.41
CA LEU A 43 15.48 -12.31 3.37
C LEU A 43 16.41 -11.38 2.59
N GLY A 44 16.56 -10.14 2.99
CA GLY A 44 17.46 -9.21 2.29
C GLY A 44 17.82 -7.98 3.08
N ASN A 45 19.11 -7.61 3.02
CA ASN A 45 19.57 -6.30 3.47
C ASN A 45 19.78 -5.41 2.24
N LEU A 46 18.79 -4.57 1.92
CA LEU A 46 18.79 -3.82 0.68
C LEU A 46 19.52 -2.47 0.81
N PRO A 47 20.26 -2.04 -0.23
CA PRO A 47 20.75 -0.67 -0.29
C PRO A 47 19.58 0.32 -0.19
N PHE A 48 19.73 1.32 0.67
CA PHE A 48 18.62 2.19 1.04
C PHE A 48 18.02 2.97 -0.13
N ASN A 49 18.85 3.35 -1.11
CA ASN A 49 18.43 4.10 -2.30
C ASN A 49 17.48 3.31 -3.24
N ILE A 50 17.54 1.98 -3.24
CA ILE A 50 16.68 1.13 -4.10
C ILE A 50 15.57 0.42 -3.34
N SER A 51 15.69 0.32 -2.02
CA SER A 51 14.80 -0.46 -1.15
C SER A 51 13.31 -0.17 -1.36
N THR A 52 12.93 1.11 -1.42
CA THR A 52 11.52 1.51 -1.58
C THR A 52 10.95 1.12 -2.94
N ALA A 53 11.71 1.31 -4.03
CA ALA A 53 11.27 0.94 -5.37
C ALA A 53 11.09 -0.58 -5.51
N LEU A 54 12.04 -1.36 -4.96
CA LEU A 54 11.94 -2.82 -4.94
C LEU A 54 10.74 -3.31 -4.14
N VAL A 55 10.43 -2.70 -2.98
CA VAL A 55 9.24 -3.07 -2.21
C VAL A 55 7.96 -2.83 -3.00
N VAL A 56 7.83 -1.68 -3.67
CA VAL A 56 6.64 -1.40 -4.49
C VAL A 56 6.50 -2.41 -5.62
N GLN A 57 7.60 -2.76 -6.29
CA GLN A 57 7.60 -3.81 -7.31
C GLN A 57 7.23 -5.18 -6.74
N TRP A 58 7.74 -5.54 -5.57
CA TRP A 58 7.39 -6.80 -4.93
C TRP A 58 5.95 -6.84 -4.43
N LEU A 59 5.39 -5.71 -3.96
CA LEU A 59 3.96 -5.61 -3.65
C LEU A 59 3.11 -5.82 -4.91
N HIS A 60 3.57 -5.33 -6.07
CA HIS A 60 2.92 -5.59 -7.36
C HIS A 60 3.00 -7.08 -7.73
N ASP A 61 4.18 -7.70 -7.60
CA ASP A 61 4.36 -9.12 -7.85
C ASP A 61 3.52 -9.98 -6.89
N MET A 62 3.38 -9.57 -5.62
CA MET A 62 2.50 -10.20 -4.63
C MET A 62 1.03 -10.13 -5.05
N ALA A 63 0.57 -8.95 -5.48
CA ALA A 63 -0.80 -8.72 -5.93
C ALA A 63 -1.16 -9.58 -7.15
N GLU A 64 -0.23 -9.73 -8.10
CA GLU A 64 -0.41 -10.51 -9.32
C GLU A 64 0.06 -11.97 -9.21
N ARG A 65 0.52 -12.39 -8.02
CA ARG A 65 1.11 -13.72 -7.77
C ARG A 65 2.19 -14.09 -8.80
N ARG A 66 3.10 -13.16 -9.08
CA ARG A 66 4.26 -13.36 -9.97
C ARG A 66 5.52 -13.76 -9.18
N GLY A 67 6.52 -14.27 -9.88
CA GLY A 67 7.81 -14.65 -9.30
C GLY A 67 7.69 -15.68 -8.17
N VAL A 68 8.35 -15.42 -7.04
CA VAL A 68 8.33 -16.30 -5.86
C VAL A 68 6.96 -16.38 -5.19
N TRP A 69 6.09 -15.40 -5.40
CA TRP A 69 4.73 -15.40 -4.84
C TRP A 69 3.75 -16.31 -5.59
N ARG A 70 4.19 -16.95 -6.69
CA ARG A 70 3.49 -18.10 -7.30
C ARG A 70 3.38 -19.30 -6.36
N TYR A 71 4.33 -19.45 -5.44
CA TYR A 71 4.33 -20.52 -4.43
C TYR A 71 3.38 -20.24 -3.26
N GLY A 72 2.65 -19.12 -3.29
CA GLY A 72 1.70 -18.71 -2.28
C GLY A 72 2.19 -17.51 -1.46
N ARG A 73 1.80 -17.45 -0.19
CA ARG A 73 2.07 -16.32 0.71
C ARG A 73 3.50 -16.33 1.26
N VAL A 74 4.49 -16.19 0.38
CA VAL A 74 5.91 -16.13 0.74
C VAL A 74 6.18 -14.84 1.53
N PRO A 75 6.61 -14.93 2.81
CA PRO A 75 6.98 -13.76 3.60
C PRO A 75 8.33 -13.19 3.13
N LEU A 76 8.44 -11.88 3.29
CA LEU A 76 9.57 -11.05 2.91
C LEU A 76 10.06 -10.29 4.14
N THR A 77 11.27 -10.58 4.62
CA THR A 77 11.89 -9.87 5.76
C THR A 77 13.07 -9.06 5.26
N LEU A 78 13.00 -7.75 5.40
CA LEU A 78 13.96 -6.81 4.84
C LEU A 78 14.41 -5.80 5.86
N THR A 79 15.61 -5.26 5.67
CA THR A 79 16.04 -4.05 6.36
C THR A 79 15.70 -2.81 5.53
N PHE A 80 15.29 -1.76 6.22
CA PHE A 80 15.06 -0.44 5.65
C PHE A 80 15.78 0.61 6.49
N GLN A 81 15.86 1.84 6.01
CA GLN A 81 16.09 2.97 6.91
C GLN A 81 14.94 3.03 7.92
N LYS A 82 15.24 3.41 9.16
CA LYS A 82 14.26 3.46 10.25
C LYS A 82 12.95 4.17 9.86
N GLU A 83 13.06 5.37 9.29
CA GLU A 83 11.90 6.16 8.84
C GLU A 83 11.04 5.42 7.80
N VAL A 84 11.67 4.69 6.86
CA VAL A 84 10.95 3.92 5.84
C VAL A 84 10.22 2.73 6.49
N GLY A 85 10.85 2.08 7.47
CA GLY A 85 10.23 1.04 8.27
C GLY A 85 9.01 1.55 9.03
N GLU A 86 9.11 2.71 9.68
CA GLU A 86 8.00 3.38 10.37
C GLU A 86 6.87 3.76 9.41
N ARG A 87 7.20 4.25 8.20
CA ARG A 87 6.21 4.55 7.16
C ARG A 87 5.43 3.30 6.74
N LEU A 88 6.05 2.14 6.60
CA LEU A 88 5.35 0.89 6.19
C LEU A 88 4.24 0.50 7.18
N VAL A 89 4.47 0.70 8.47
CA VAL A 89 3.55 0.30 9.55
C VAL A 89 2.65 1.43 10.06
N ALA A 90 2.76 2.63 9.50
CA ALA A 90 2.07 3.80 10.00
C ALA A 90 0.53 3.71 9.86
N ASP A 91 -0.17 3.79 10.99
CA ASP A 91 -1.62 3.75 11.08
C ASP A 91 -2.30 5.06 10.63
N VAL A 92 -3.64 5.04 10.55
CA VAL A 92 -4.45 6.23 10.25
C VAL A 92 -4.12 7.32 11.27
N TRP A 93 -4.05 8.58 10.81
CA TRP A 93 -3.66 9.76 11.60
C TRP A 93 -2.16 9.83 11.99
N HIS A 94 -1.35 8.83 11.67
CA HIS A 94 0.07 8.84 11.99
C HIS A 94 0.87 9.81 11.10
N GLU A 95 1.87 10.47 11.68
CA GLU A 95 2.72 11.45 10.98
C GLU A 95 3.62 10.82 9.91
N GLN A 96 3.95 9.53 10.05
CA GLN A 96 4.69 8.78 9.03
C GLN A 96 3.77 8.12 8.00
N ARG A 97 2.43 8.25 8.11
CA ARG A 97 1.51 7.66 7.12
C ARG A 97 1.76 8.25 5.74
N SER A 98 1.92 7.41 4.74
CA SER A 98 2.31 7.79 3.39
C SER A 98 1.72 6.83 2.36
N ARG A 99 2.02 7.09 1.08
CA ARG A 99 1.71 6.16 -0.01
C ARG A 99 2.19 4.73 0.31
N LEU A 100 3.40 4.60 0.85
CA LEU A 100 3.99 3.30 1.15
C LEU A 100 3.21 2.54 2.22
N SER A 101 2.63 3.25 3.20
CA SER A 101 1.75 2.68 4.22
C SER A 101 0.54 2.02 3.55
N ILE A 102 -0.19 2.77 2.72
CA ILE A 102 -1.41 2.23 2.08
C ILE A 102 -1.08 1.05 1.18
N MET A 103 -0.04 1.16 0.34
CA MET A 103 0.35 0.07 -0.56
C MET A 103 0.74 -1.19 0.20
N ALA A 104 1.59 -1.09 1.22
CA ALA A 104 1.98 -2.26 1.99
C ALA A 104 0.78 -2.88 2.73
N GLN A 105 -0.03 -2.05 3.37
CA GLN A 105 -1.17 -2.48 4.20
C GLN A 105 -2.36 -2.99 3.38
N ALA A 106 -2.46 -2.63 2.10
CA ALA A 106 -3.51 -3.11 1.20
C ALA A 106 -3.27 -4.55 0.74
N PHE A 107 -2.01 -4.95 0.54
CA PHE A 107 -1.63 -6.25 -0.03
C PHE A 107 -1.01 -7.21 1.00
N CYS A 108 -0.52 -6.70 2.12
CA CYS A 108 0.02 -7.48 3.24
C CYS A 108 -0.82 -7.24 4.50
N GLU A 109 -0.93 -8.24 5.38
CA GLU A 109 -1.58 -8.05 6.68
C GLU A 109 -0.76 -7.05 7.51
N VAL A 110 -1.22 -6.39 8.58
CA VAL A 110 -0.47 -5.29 9.23
C VAL A 110 -0.38 -5.47 10.74
N ASN A 111 0.83 -5.49 11.34
CA ASN A 111 1.01 -5.63 12.79
C ASN A 111 2.07 -4.69 13.36
N TYR A 112 1.65 -3.72 14.17
CA TYR A 112 2.56 -2.86 14.91
C TYR A 112 3.21 -3.66 16.06
N SER A 113 4.54 -3.81 16.03
CA SER A 113 5.30 -4.43 17.12
C SER A 113 6.49 -3.53 17.43
N VAL A 114 6.22 -2.31 17.86
CA VAL A 114 7.29 -1.48 18.40
C VAL A 114 7.61 -1.98 19.80
N SER A 115 8.90 -2.26 20.04
CA SER A 115 9.50 -2.40 21.36
C SER A 115 9.43 -1.06 22.10
N CYS A 116 8.22 -0.68 22.53
CA CYS A 116 8.00 0.34 23.56
C CYS A 116 7.54 -0.39 24.83
N PRO A 117 8.22 -0.23 25.98
CA PRO A 117 7.76 -0.81 27.24
C PRO A 117 6.61 0.03 27.79
N LYS A 118 5.42 -0.05 27.16
CA LYS A 118 4.11 0.33 27.74
C LYS A 118 3.00 0.07 26.72
N ARG A 119 2.16 -0.93 27.03
CA ARG A 119 0.91 -1.34 26.34
C ARG A 119 1.10 -2.03 24.98
N ILE A 120 1.39 -3.33 25.06
CA ILE A 120 1.03 -4.31 24.04
C ILE A 120 -0.46 -4.59 24.21
N THR A 121 -1.30 -4.11 23.30
CA THR A 121 -2.63 -4.69 23.09
C THR A 121 -2.45 -5.82 22.09
N LEU A 122 -2.58 -7.06 22.56
CA LEU A 122 -2.58 -8.26 21.74
C LEU A 122 -3.76 -8.19 20.76
N SER A 123 -3.49 -8.16 19.47
CA SER A 123 -4.48 -8.50 18.44
C SER A 123 -3.93 -9.64 17.60
N PHE A 124 -4.71 -10.72 17.51
CA PHE A 124 -4.32 -11.98 16.90
C PHE A 124 -4.36 -11.88 15.37
N GLY A 125 -3.18 -12.09 14.75
CA GLY A 125 -3.04 -12.46 13.34
C GLY A 125 -2.80 -11.33 12.34
N SER A 126 -1.55 -10.86 12.21
CA SER A 126 -1.23 -9.85 11.18
C SER A 126 0.26 -9.76 10.78
N SER A 127 0.57 -9.20 9.60
CA SER A 127 1.82 -9.51 8.87
C SER A 127 2.51 -8.37 8.06
N VAL A 128 2.61 -7.18 8.63
CA VAL A 128 3.67 -6.20 8.32
C VAL A 128 4.19 -5.88 9.70
N LYS A 129 5.26 -6.57 10.10
CA LYS A 129 5.76 -6.50 11.46
C LYS A 129 7.04 -5.71 11.48
N TYR A 130 7.01 -4.56 12.13
CA TYR A 130 8.22 -3.90 12.60
C TYR A 130 8.83 -4.82 13.67
N LEU A 131 9.99 -5.40 13.40
CA LEU A 131 10.59 -6.39 14.30
C LEU A 131 11.49 -5.71 15.33
N GLN A 132 12.44 -4.91 14.88
CA GLN A 132 13.42 -4.23 15.73
C GLN A 132 14.18 -3.14 14.96
N ASP A 133 14.73 -2.20 15.72
CA ASP A 133 15.75 -1.27 15.25
C ASP A 133 17.10 -2.00 15.24
N ILE A 134 17.88 -1.79 14.19
CA ILE A 134 19.28 -2.23 14.10
C ILE A 134 20.13 -0.96 14.14
N PRO A 135 20.96 -0.78 15.19
CA PRO A 135 21.77 0.42 15.31
C PRO A 135 22.74 0.52 14.14
N GLY A 136 22.99 1.74 13.65
CA GLY A 136 23.90 1.97 12.53
C GLY A 136 25.33 1.43 12.78
N THR A 137 25.73 1.29 14.04
CA THR A 137 27.02 0.68 14.44
C THR A 137 27.18 -0.78 14.04
N ALA A 138 26.09 -1.48 13.71
CA ALA A 138 26.12 -2.86 13.22
C ALA A 138 26.53 -2.98 11.73
N PHE A 139 26.74 -1.88 11.04
CA PHE A 139 27.06 -1.85 9.61
C PHE A 139 28.44 -1.24 9.33
N LEU A 140 29.12 -1.73 8.29
CA LEU A 140 30.39 -1.21 7.79
C LEU A 140 30.27 -0.95 6.28
N PRO A 141 30.46 0.30 5.80
CA PRO A 141 30.66 1.53 6.57
C PRO A 141 29.40 1.92 7.37
N LYS A 142 29.60 2.63 8.49
CA LYS A 142 28.49 3.06 9.37
C LYS A 142 27.56 4.05 8.63
N PRO A 143 26.26 3.74 8.47
CA PRO A 143 25.29 4.64 7.90
C PRO A 143 24.97 5.80 8.85
N LYS A 144 24.41 6.89 8.30
CA LYS A 144 24.00 8.08 9.07
C LYS A 144 22.72 7.86 9.88
N VAL A 145 21.95 6.84 9.56
CA VAL A 145 20.65 6.53 10.15
C VAL A 145 20.59 5.07 10.55
N ASP A 146 19.81 4.76 11.58
CA ASP A 146 19.54 3.39 11.99
C ASP A 146 18.70 2.66 10.94
N ALA A 147 18.77 1.33 10.98
CA ALA A 147 17.95 0.48 10.13
C ALA A 147 16.77 -0.10 10.92
N ALA A 148 15.69 -0.44 10.22
CA ALA A 148 14.54 -1.14 10.74
C ALA A 148 14.40 -2.49 10.05
N LEU A 149 14.25 -3.57 10.82
CA LEU A 149 13.92 -4.88 10.29
C LEU A 149 12.40 -5.02 10.17
N VAL A 150 11.87 -5.17 8.95
CA VAL A 150 10.43 -5.25 8.68
C VAL A 150 10.12 -6.55 7.96
N ARG A 151 9.08 -7.26 8.42
CA ARG A 151 8.56 -8.47 7.78
C ARG A 151 7.21 -8.20 7.13
N LEU A 152 7.09 -8.37 5.82
CA LEU A 152 5.88 -8.31 5.00
C LEU A 152 5.41 -9.73 4.69
N THR A 153 4.15 -10.08 4.97
CA THR A 153 3.55 -11.34 4.50
C THR A 153 2.28 -11.02 3.70
N PRO A 154 2.18 -11.53 2.46
CA PRO A 154 1.02 -11.29 1.61
C PRO A 154 -0.27 -11.79 2.26
N LEU A 155 -1.34 -11.01 2.09
CA LEU A 155 -2.69 -11.41 2.43
C LEU A 155 -3.16 -12.57 1.56
N ALA A 156 -4.07 -13.39 2.08
CA ALA A 156 -4.80 -14.35 1.26
C ALA A 156 -5.73 -13.64 0.25
N GLN A 157 -6.38 -12.57 0.72
CA GLN A 157 -7.19 -11.65 -0.08
C GLN A 157 -6.78 -10.22 0.25
N PRO A 158 -6.38 -9.39 -0.73
CA PRO A 158 -6.01 -8.01 -0.47
C PRO A 158 -7.19 -7.22 0.09
N VAL A 159 -6.92 -6.26 0.98
CA VAL A 159 -7.95 -5.36 1.53
C VAL A 159 -8.57 -4.52 0.42
N ILE A 160 -7.77 -4.18 -0.59
CA ILE A 160 -8.19 -3.47 -1.79
C ILE A 160 -8.17 -4.46 -2.97
N PRO A 161 -9.30 -5.11 -3.33
CA PRO A 161 -9.38 -6.10 -4.41
C PRO A 161 -9.49 -5.43 -5.79
N VAL A 162 -8.65 -4.43 -6.04
CA VAL A 162 -8.56 -3.68 -7.30
C VAL A 162 -7.17 -3.94 -7.89
N PRO A 163 -7.00 -4.01 -9.22
CA PRO A 163 -5.68 -4.27 -9.81
C PRO A 163 -4.65 -3.22 -9.35
N PHE A 164 -3.44 -3.69 -9.05
CA PHE A 164 -2.37 -2.90 -8.44
C PHE A 164 -2.13 -1.53 -9.11
N PRO A 165 -2.11 -1.40 -10.45
CA PRO A 165 -1.85 -0.11 -11.11
C PRO A 165 -2.88 0.98 -10.78
N TYR A 166 -4.16 0.61 -10.59
CA TYR A 166 -5.21 1.55 -10.18
C TYR A 166 -4.99 2.01 -8.74
N VAL A 167 -4.71 1.08 -7.83
CA VAL A 167 -4.44 1.39 -6.42
C VAL A 167 -3.22 2.31 -6.31
N GLU A 168 -2.13 1.99 -7.00
CA GLU A 168 -0.94 2.83 -7.01
C GLU A 168 -1.24 4.23 -7.55
N LYS A 169 -2.00 4.34 -8.65
CA LYS A 169 -2.35 5.63 -9.25
C LYS A 169 -3.19 6.48 -8.30
N VAL A 170 -4.24 5.92 -7.68
CA VAL A 170 -5.10 6.64 -6.74
C VAL A 170 -4.32 7.08 -5.51
N VAL A 171 -3.60 6.17 -4.85
CA VAL A 171 -2.84 6.48 -3.63
C VAL A 171 -1.72 7.49 -3.90
N ARG A 172 -1.03 7.40 -5.04
CA ARG A 172 0.00 8.36 -5.44
C ARG A 172 -0.57 9.78 -5.57
N ASN A 173 -1.70 9.94 -6.23
CA ASN A 173 -2.33 11.25 -6.38
C ASN A 173 -2.91 11.77 -5.06
N ALA A 174 -3.50 10.89 -4.23
CA ALA A 174 -3.98 11.27 -2.91
C ALA A 174 -2.85 11.86 -2.04
N PHE A 175 -1.68 11.20 -1.98
CA PHE A 175 -0.56 11.64 -1.15
C PHE A 175 0.35 12.71 -1.78
N GLN A 176 0.03 13.23 -2.98
CA GLN A 176 0.78 14.33 -3.60
C GLN A 176 0.80 15.59 -2.71
N PHE A 177 -0.32 15.88 -2.04
CA PHE A 177 -0.48 17.02 -1.15
C PHE A 177 -0.88 16.59 0.27
N ARG A 178 0.11 16.24 1.10
CA ARG A 178 -0.11 15.72 2.47
C ARG A 178 -0.98 16.63 3.36
N ASN A 179 -0.81 17.94 3.23
CA ASN A 179 -1.45 18.94 4.09
C ASN A 179 -2.70 19.59 3.48
N LYS A 180 -3.20 19.08 2.34
CA LYS A 180 -4.43 19.58 1.69
C LYS A 180 -5.54 18.53 1.78
N HIS A 181 -6.78 18.96 1.54
CA HIS A 181 -7.93 18.07 1.42
C HIS A 181 -7.70 17.09 0.26
N VAL A 182 -8.10 15.83 0.41
CA VAL A 182 -7.79 14.74 -0.52
C VAL A 182 -8.36 14.99 -1.91
N VAL A 183 -9.48 15.72 -2.01
CA VAL A 183 -10.05 16.16 -3.28
C VAL A 183 -9.03 16.88 -4.16
N ARG A 184 -8.07 17.63 -3.57
CA ARG A 184 -7.01 18.32 -4.33
C ARG A 184 -6.00 17.39 -4.97
N GLY A 185 -5.77 16.22 -4.36
CA GLY A 185 -4.93 15.19 -4.96
C GLY A 185 -5.72 14.42 -6.02
N LEU A 186 -6.96 14.04 -5.71
CA LEU A 186 -7.78 13.20 -6.59
C LEU A 186 -8.38 13.94 -7.79
N GLU A 187 -8.52 15.28 -7.75
CA GLU A 187 -8.89 16.08 -8.94
C GLU A 187 -7.88 15.87 -10.10
N ALA A 188 -6.64 15.52 -9.76
CA ALA A 188 -5.56 15.31 -10.70
C ALA A 188 -5.64 13.96 -11.47
N LEU A 189 -6.59 13.09 -11.11
CA LEU A 189 -6.90 11.85 -11.82
C LEU A 189 -7.73 12.07 -13.08
N PHE A 190 -8.39 13.22 -13.21
CA PHE A 190 -9.35 13.49 -14.28
C PHE A 190 -8.98 14.77 -15.04
N PRO A 191 -9.43 14.89 -16.31
CA PRO A 191 -9.36 16.13 -17.07
C PRO A 191 -10.01 17.31 -16.33
N SER A 192 -9.47 18.52 -16.54
CA SER A 192 -9.90 19.72 -15.80
C SER A 192 -11.31 20.20 -16.16
N ASP A 193 -11.80 19.79 -17.32
CA ASP A 193 -13.13 19.99 -17.89
C ASP A 193 -14.15 18.92 -17.45
N ARG A 194 -13.73 17.93 -16.63
CA ARG A 194 -14.60 16.87 -16.11
C ARG A 194 -14.69 16.87 -14.57
N PRO A 195 -15.13 17.98 -13.93
CA PRO A 195 -15.32 18.03 -12.48
C PRO A 195 -16.44 17.09 -11.98
N ASP A 196 -17.38 16.72 -12.85
CA ASP A 196 -18.44 15.73 -12.62
C ASP A 196 -17.88 14.39 -12.13
N LEU A 197 -16.78 13.92 -12.73
CA LEU A 197 -16.14 12.64 -12.37
C LEU A 197 -15.53 12.67 -10.97
N VAL A 198 -15.03 13.83 -10.51
CA VAL A 198 -14.53 13.98 -9.14
C VAL A 198 -15.68 13.91 -8.14
N ILE A 199 -16.79 14.59 -8.44
CA ILE A 199 -17.99 14.55 -7.60
C ILE A 199 -18.54 13.12 -7.53
N GLN A 200 -18.65 12.46 -8.68
CA GLN A 200 -19.05 11.06 -8.78
C GLN A 200 -18.15 10.15 -7.94
N LEU A 201 -16.82 10.32 -8.05
CA LEU A 201 -15.84 9.53 -7.29
C LEU A 201 -16.10 9.59 -5.78
N PHE A 202 -16.25 10.79 -5.22
CA PHE A 202 -16.47 10.95 -3.77
C PHE A 202 -17.87 10.52 -3.34
N LYS A 203 -18.89 10.80 -4.17
CA LYS A 203 -20.28 10.41 -3.90
C LYS A 203 -20.41 8.91 -3.77
N GLU A 204 -19.96 8.18 -4.79
CA GLU A 204 -20.12 6.73 -4.87
C GLU A 204 -19.19 5.99 -3.90
N ALA A 205 -18.01 6.55 -3.61
CA ALA A 205 -17.11 5.97 -2.61
C ALA A 205 -17.57 6.24 -1.17
N GLY A 206 -18.51 7.17 -0.95
CA GLY A 206 -18.97 7.54 0.39
C GLY A 206 -17.87 8.19 1.25
N VAL A 207 -16.91 8.86 0.62
CA VAL A 207 -15.75 9.47 1.31
C VAL A 207 -15.92 10.98 1.42
N GLN A 208 -15.58 11.52 2.59
CA GLN A 208 -15.60 12.97 2.79
C GLN A 208 -14.45 13.66 2.03
N PRO A 209 -14.74 14.60 1.11
CA PRO A 209 -13.72 15.25 0.26
C PRO A 209 -12.77 16.16 1.04
N SER A 210 -13.17 16.62 2.23
CA SER A 210 -12.39 17.49 3.13
C SER A 210 -11.33 16.76 3.95
N LYS A 211 -11.38 15.41 4.03
CA LYS A 211 -10.37 14.64 4.75
C LYS A 211 -8.99 14.84 4.13
N ARG A 212 -7.94 14.82 4.95
CA ARG A 212 -6.56 14.74 4.47
C ARG A 212 -6.19 13.29 4.14
N PRO A 213 -5.22 13.05 3.24
CA PRO A 213 -4.81 11.68 2.87
C PRO A 213 -4.42 10.81 4.06
N THR A 214 -3.83 11.41 5.10
CA THR A 214 -3.41 10.70 6.33
C THR A 214 -4.58 10.26 7.22
N GLN A 215 -5.76 10.87 7.04
CA GLN A 215 -6.97 10.61 7.82
C GLN A 215 -7.82 9.50 7.20
N LEU A 216 -7.54 9.12 5.94
CA LEU A 216 -8.27 8.09 5.23
C LEU A 216 -7.84 6.70 5.70
N SER A 217 -8.86 5.90 6.03
CA SER A 217 -8.75 4.48 6.33
C SER A 217 -8.46 3.66 5.06
N LEU A 218 -8.02 2.42 5.24
CA LEU A 218 -7.82 1.49 4.12
C LEU A 218 -9.12 1.17 3.38
N LEU A 219 -10.26 1.15 4.09
CA LEU A 219 -11.57 0.88 3.48
C LEU A 219 -12.03 2.07 2.62
N GLU A 220 -11.79 3.29 3.06
CA GLU A 220 -12.06 4.47 2.22
C GLU A 220 -11.18 4.48 0.96
N PHE A 221 -9.91 4.10 1.08
CA PHE A 221 -9.05 3.90 -0.10
C PHE A 221 -9.54 2.77 -1.00
N ARG A 222 -10.03 1.66 -0.44
CA ARG A 222 -10.65 0.56 -1.19
C ARG A 222 -11.80 1.09 -2.04
N ASP A 223 -12.71 1.83 -1.43
CA ASP A 223 -13.93 2.30 -2.07
C ASP A 223 -13.61 3.34 -3.16
N LEU A 224 -12.67 4.26 -2.90
CA LEU A 224 -12.14 5.18 -3.92
C LEU A 224 -11.50 4.44 -5.10
N CYS A 225 -10.69 3.41 -4.85
CA CYS A 225 -10.05 2.63 -5.90
C CYS A 225 -11.06 1.85 -6.74
N PHE A 226 -12.08 1.29 -6.10
CA PHE A 226 -13.14 0.53 -6.77
C PHE A 226 -13.95 1.43 -7.71
N VAL A 227 -14.37 2.60 -7.22
CA VAL A 227 -15.10 3.58 -8.03
C VAL A 227 -14.24 4.10 -9.17
N TYR A 228 -12.97 4.43 -8.91
CA TYR A 228 -12.06 4.88 -9.96
C TYR A 228 -11.85 3.81 -11.05
N GLN A 229 -11.63 2.55 -10.66
CA GLN A 229 -11.53 1.44 -11.61
C GLN A 229 -12.80 1.32 -12.46
N ARG A 230 -13.98 1.46 -11.85
CA ARG A 230 -15.25 1.41 -12.57
C ARG A 230 -15.39 2.54 -13.58
N ILE A 231 -15.08 3.78 -13.18
CA ILE A 231 -15.06 4.95 -14.08
C ILE A 231 -14.13 4.68 -15.27
N CYS A 232 -12.91 4.21 -15.02
CA CYS A 232 -11.97 3.84 -16.08
C CYS A 232 -12.41 2.62 -16.92
N SER A 233 -13.27 1.75 -16.41
CA SER A 233 -13.82 0.64 -17.20
C SER A 233 -14.84 1.13 -18.24
N VAL A 234 -15.51 2.25 -17.96
CA VAL A 234 -16.43 2.91 -18.91
C VAL A 234 -15.64 3.80 -19.89
N GLU A 235 -14.68 4.56 -19.39
CA GLU A 235 -13.81 5.44 -20.19
C GLU A 235 -12.31 5.04 -19.98
N PRO A 236 -11.77 4.07 -20.75
CA PRO A 236 -10.40 3.56 -20.57
C PRO A 236 -9.30 4.61 -20.65
N GLU A 237 -9.49 5.66 -21.45
CA GLU A 237 -8.52 6.75 -21.64
C GLU A 237 -8.20 7.50 -20.33
N LEU A 238 -9.12 7.48 -19.36
CA LEU A 238 -8.92 8.10 -18.04
C LEU A 238 -7.82 7.40 -17.23
N PHE A 239 -7.55 6.11 -17.50
CA PHE A 239 -6.45 5.41 -16.83
C PHE A 239 -5.08 5.90 -17.31
N ASP A 240 -4.95 6.32 -18.56
CA ASP A 240 -3.70 6.86 -19.11
C ASP A 240 -3.58 8.39 -18.93
N PHE A 241 -4.65 9.05 -18.50
CA PHE A 241 -4.63 10.48 -18.23
C PHE A 241 -3.57 10.85 -17.19
N ASN A 242 -2.77 11.86 -17.53
CA ASN A 242 -1.75 12.46 -16.68
C ASN A 242 -1.80 13.99 -16.80
N HIS A 243 -2.16 14.68 -15.73
CA HIS A 243 -2.25 16.15 -15.68
C HIS A 243 -0.90 16.86 -15.92
N LEU A 244 0.23 16.17 -15.67
CA LEU A 244 1.58 16.71 -15.88
C LEU A 244 2.10 16.49 -17.30
N ALA A 245 1.39 15.74 -18.14
CA ALA A 245 1.81 15.54 -19.52
C ALA A 245 1.82 16.88 -20.27
N ARG A 246 2.79 17.09 -21.16
CA ARG A 246 2.98 18.34 -21.91
C ARG A 246 1.69 18.84 -22.59
N LYS A 247 0.88 17.92 -23.11
CA LYS A 247 -0.43 18.22 -23.75
C LYS A 247 -1.48 18.76 -22.77
N ASN A 248 -1.47 18.32 -21.51
CA ASN A 248 -2.49 18.62 -20.51
C ASN A 248 -2.09 19.76 -19.57
N LEU A 249 -0.80 20.07 -19.47
CA LEU A 249 -0.27 21.07 -18.54
C LEU A 249 -0.90 22.47 -18.70
N PRO A 250 -1.15 23.00 -19.92
CA PRO A 250 -1.83 24.28 -20.07
C PRO A 250 -3.24 24.29 -19.45
N LEU A 251 -4.03 23.23 -19.73
CA LEU A 251 -5.37 23.06 -19.18
C LEU A 251 -5.32 22.94 -17.65
N TRP A 252 -4.35 22.18 -17.12
CA TRP A 252 -4.18 22.01 -15.67
C TRP A 252 -3.81 23.31 -14.95
N ASN A 253 -2.99 24.16 -15.58
CA ASN A 253 -2.64 25.47 -15.03
C ASN A 253 -3.86 26.40 -14.97
N GLN A 254 -4.75 26.31 -15.96
CA GLN A 254 -6.01 27.06 -16.02
C GLN A 254 -7.20 26.33 -15.38
N ARG A 255 -6.98 25.19 -14.72
CA ARG A 255 -8.07 24.29 -14.27
C ARG A 255 -9.14 24.97 -13.44
N LYS A 256 -8.77 25.91 -12.57
CA LYS A 256 -9.75 26.61 -11.71
C LYS A 256 -10.71 27.47 -12.52
N GLN A 257 -10.24 28.05 -13.63
CA GLN A 257 -11.08 28.82 -14.53
C GLN A 257 -11.99 27.86 -15.32
N ILE A 258 -11.41 26.82 -15.92
CA ILE A 258 -12.16 25.79 -16.67
C ILE A 258 -13.27 25.17 -15.80
N GLN A 259 -12.95 24.80 -14.56
CA GLN A 259 -13.91 24.24 -13.61
C GLN A 259 -15.06 25.20 -13.31
N ARG A 260 -14.79 26.50 -13.15
CA ARG A 260 -15.86 27.51 -12.92
C ARG A 260 -16.76 27.64 -14.13
N GLU A 261 -16.18 27.65 -15.33
CA GLU A 261 -16.92 27.73 -16.59
C GLU A 261 -17.81 26.49 -16.79
N VAL A 262 -17.29 25.29 -16.54
CA VAL A 262 -18.04 24.03 -16.68
C VAL A 262 -19.13 23.87 -15.61
N LEU A 263 -18.85 24.25 -14.36
CA LEU A 263 -19.82 24.14 -13.27
C LEU A 263 -20.84 25.29 -13.28
N GLY A 264 -20.58 26.37 -14.02
CA GLY A 264 -21.41 27.58 -14.00
C GLY A 264 -21.38 28.31 -12.64
N THR A 265 -20.30 28.15 -11.87
CA THR A 265 -20.19 28.68 -10.50
C THR A 265 -18.99 29.62 -10.33
N GLU A 266 -19.11 30.60 -9.43
CA GLU A 266 -17.99 31.51 -9.09
C GLU A 266 -16.83 30.78 -8.40
N GLN A 267 -17.13 29.71 -7.67
CA GLN A 267 -16.17 28.89 -6.96
C GLN A 267 -15.67 27.74 -7.84
N ALA A 268 -14.36 27.47 -7.78
CA ALA A 268 -13.78 26.28 -8.41
C ALA A 268 -14.11 25.02 -7.59
N LEU A 269 -13.72 23.84 -8.08
CA LEU A 269 -13.92 22.57 -7.37
C LEU A 269 -13.22 22.60 -6.01
N THR A 270 -13.95 22.81 -4.92
CA THR A 270 -13.45 22.78 -3.54
C THR A 270 -14.00 21.58 -2.79
N ALA A 271 -13.48 21.29 -1.60
CA ALA A 271 -14.02 20.21 -0.79
C ALA A 271 -15.45 20.52 -0.34
N GLU A 272 -15.70 21.79 -0.01
CA GLU A 272 -16.99 22.31 0.40
C GLU A 272 -18.01 22.21 -0.76
N TYR A 273 -17.58 22.58 -1.97
CA TYR A 273 -18.40 22.45 -3.17
C TYR A 273 -18.76 20.99 -3.47
N VAL A 274 -17.78 20.08 -3.49
CA VAL A 274 -18.03 18.65 -3.73
C VAL A 274 -18.96 18.06 -2.66
N GLN A 275 -18.78 18.45 -1.39
CA GLN A 275 -19.67 17.98 -0.32
C GLN A 275 -21.10 18.50 -0.49
N HIS A 276 -21.27 19.75 -0.92
CA HIS A 276 -22.57 20.34 -1.21
C HIS A 276 -23.31 19.59 -2.33
N GLU A 277 -22.62 19.32 -3.46
CA GLU A 277 -23.18 18.57 -4.59
C GLU A 277 -23.61 17.14 -4.20
N ILE A 278 -22.79 16.47 -3.38
CA ILE A 278 -23.12 15.14 -2.83
C ILE A 278 -24.42 15.21 -2.02
N ASN A 279 -24.57 16.21 -1.16
CA ASN A 279 -25.74 16.36 -0.29
C ASN A 279 -27.02 16.70 -1.09
N GLN A 280 -26.93 17.58 -2.10
CA GLN A 280 -28.08 17.93 -2.93
C GLN A 280 -28.60 16.72 -3.71
N THR A 281 -27.70 15.91 -4.27
CA THR A 281 -28.12 14.76 -5.07
C THR A 281 -28.80 13.68 -4.21
N ASN A 282 -28.41 13.54 -2.95
CA ASN A 282 -29.03 12.59 -2.01
C ASN A 282 -30.44 13.02 -1.57
N ASN A 283 -30.78 14.31 -1.64
CA ASN A 283 -32.12 14.81 -1.30
C ASN A 283 -33.13 14.68 -2.46
N THR A 284 -32.66 14.32 -3.66
CA THR A 284 -33.50 14.24 -4.87
C THR A 284 -33.82 12.77 -5.24
N GLN A 285 -33.32 11.81 -4.46
CA GLN A 285 -33.57 10.36 -4.60
C GLN A 285 -34.42 9.87 -3.42
#